data_AF-A0AAD9Z5F7-F1
#
_entry.id   AF-A0AAD9Z5F7-F1
#
_cell.length_a   1.000
_cell.length_b   1.000
_cell.length_c   1.000
_cell.angle_alpha   90.00
_cell.angle_beta   90.00
_cell.angle_gamma   90.00
#
_symmetry.space_group_name_H-M   'P 1'
#
loop_
_entity.id
_entity.type
_entity.pdbx_description
1 polymer ?
#
loop_
_entity_poly.entity_id
_entity_poly.type
_entity_poly.pdbx_seq_one_letter_code
_entity_poly.pdbx_strand_id
1 'polypeptide(L)'
;MRGAYTICKNSGNVVAFNPLPNITQDFESIVSLATSQSPEEYYPPNTDHSIIAGYEAQRNLILNLYNSTTTSVLETGFSSSSDIPLTLVKPLSRGTVFISNRDPLEPPLIDWGALTNPADVEIMVAAVKKQRGLMATDAMQELGPIEVTPGANVTSADEIRTALTQLVQPTYAHLTSTCSMMKREYGGVVGPDLLVYGVQGMSIVDASIMPLIPATHTSSTVYAVAEKVSLLPFQLC
;
A
#
# COMPACT_ATOMS: atom_id res chain seq x y z
N MET A 1 -21.99 25.81 27.23
CA MET A 1 -20.77 25.12 26.76
C MET A 1 -21.17 23.73 26.28
N ARG A 2 -21.28 23.51 24.97
CA ARG A 2 -21.44 22.19 24.38
C ARG A 2 -20.01 21.66 24.16
N GLY A 3 -19.69 20.53 24.77
CA GLY A 3 -18.37 19.92 24.65
C GLY A 3 -18.04 19.56 23.20
N ALA A 4 -16.76 19.39 22.91
CA ALA A 4 -16.25 18.97 21.61
C ALA A 4 -16.71 17.54 21.31
N TYR A 5 -17.96 17.40 20.87
CA TYR A 5 -18.34 16.31 20.01
C TYR A 5 -17.57 16.52 18.71
N THR A 6 -16.41 15.87 18.63
CA THR A 6 -15.77 15.53 17.37
C THR A 6 -16.81 14.78 16.57
N ILE A 7 -17.49 15.48 15.66
CA ILE A 7 -18.17 14.82 14.56
C ILE A 7 -17.03 14.21 13.76
N CYS A 8 -16.74 12.93 13.97
CA CYS A 8 -15.94 12.15 13.04
C CYS A 8 -16.67 12.22 11.72
N LYS A 9 -16.26 13.14 10.84
CA LYS A 9 -16.86 13.33 9.51
C LYS A 9 -16.77 12.07 8.63
N ASN A 10 -16.04 11.06 9.10
CA ASN A 10 -15.82 9.76 8.46
C ASN A 10 -16.02 8.60 9.47
N SER A 11 -17.20 8.45 10.08
CA SER A 11 -17.49 7.26 10.89
C SER A 11 -18.09 6.15 10.00
N GLY A 12 -17.19 5.28 9.57
CA GLY A 12 -17.35 4.26 8.54
C GLY A 12 -16.01 4.25 7.81
N ASN A 13 -15.14 3.30 8.12
CA ASN A 13 -13.73 3.41 7.74
C ASN A 13 -13.35 2.38 6.68
N VAL A 14 -14.03 1.23 6.68
CA VAL A 14 -13.73 0.08 5.81
C VAL A 14 -15.01 -0.74 5.60
N VAL A 15 -15.31 -1.09 4.35
CA VAL A 15 -16.27 -2.16 4.00
C VAL A 15 -15.61 -3.52 4.16
N ALA A 16 -14.47 -3.70 3.50
CA ALA A 16 -13.77 -4.97 3.47
C ALA A 16 -12.29 -4.80 3.12
N PHE A 17 -11.51 -5.74 3.64
CA PHE A 17 -10.15 -6.04 3.21
C PHE A 17 -10.20 -7.33 2.38
N ASN A 18 -10.21 -7.18 1.06
CA ASN A 18 -10.49 -8.26 0.12
C ASN A 18 -9.20 -8.94 -0.36
N PRO A 19 -9.10 -10.28 -0.27
CA PRO A 19 -8.05 -11.03 -0.94
C PRO A 19 -8.27 -10.99 -2.46
N LEU A 20 -7.19 -11.11 -3.24
CA LEU A 20 -7.27 -10.98 -4.70
C LEU A 20 -8.28 -11.95 -5.37
N PRO A 21 -8.38 -13.24 -4.97
CA PRO A 21 -9.42 -14.13 -5.49
C PRO A 21 -10.86 -13.70 -5.20
N ASN A 22 -11.09 -12.82 -4.21
CA ASN A 22 -12.41 -12.23 -3.97
C ASN A 22 -12.66 -10.98 -4.82
N ILE A 23 -11.60 -10.28 -5.22
CA ILE A 23 -11.71 -9.08 -6.08
C ILE A 23 -12.11 -9.50 -7.50
N THR A 24 -11.49 -10.56 -8.05
CA THR A 24 -11.76 -11.05 -9.41
C THR A 24 -11.58 -12.56 -9.52
N GLN A 25 -12.40 -13.20 -10.36
CA GLN A 25 -12.24 -14.61 -10.72
C GLN A 25 -11.01 -14.86 -11.59
N ASP A 26 -10.56 -13.84 -12.33
CA ASP A 26 -9.40 -13.90 -13.23
C ASP A 26 -8.10 -13.49 -12.52
N PHE A 27 -7.95 -13.80 -11.22
CA PHE A 27 -6.77 -13.37 -10.46
C PHE A 27 -5.49 -14.08 -10.93
N GLU A 28 -5.60 -15.30 -11.46
CA GLU A 28 -4.46 -16.08 -11.95
C GLU A 28 -3.79 -15.40 -13.15
N SER A 29 -4.54 -14.68 -13.99
CA SER A 29 -3.97 -13.93 -15.11
C SER A 29 -3.11 -12.75 -14.60
N ILE A 30 -3.56 -12.07 -13.55
CA ILE A 30 -2.81 -10.99 -12.88
C ILE A 30 -1.53 -11.54 -12.25
N VAL A 31 -1.61 -12.67 -11.54
CA VAL A 31 -0.43 -13.34 -10.96
C VAL A 31 0.54 -13.78 -12.06
N SER A 32 0.03 -14.33 -13.16
CA SER A 32 0.84 -14.77 -14.31
C SER A 32 1.54 -13.59 -14.99
N LEU A 33 0.81 -12.49 -15.22
CA LEU A 33 1.36 -11.24 -15.73
C LEU A 33 2.50 -10.77 -14.83
N ALA A 34 2.23 -10.63 -13.53
CA ALA A 34 3.21 -10.17 -12.56
C ALA A 34 4.44 -11.08 -12.58
N THR A 35 4.25 -12.41 -12.57
CA THR A 35 5.33 -13.41 -12.57
C THR A 35 6.19 -13.36 -13.84
N SER A 36 5.58 -13.11 -15.00
CA SER A 36 6.27 -13.06 -16.30
C SER A 36 7.17 -11.85 -16.50
N GLN A 37 6.99 -10.80 -15.69
CA GLN A 37 7.79 -9.57 -15.79
C GLN A 37 9.21 -9.80 -15.29
N SER A 38 10.18 -9.12 -15.93
CA SER A 38 11.49 -8.92 -15.33
C SER A 38 11.38 -7.80 -14.30
N PRO A 39 11.60 -8.06 -13.01
CA PRO A 39 11.48 -7.02 -11.99
C PRO A 39 12.55 -5.93 -12.15
N GLU A 40 13.65 -6.22 -12.86
CA GLU A 40 14.71 -5.26 -13.19
C GLU A 40 14.22 -4.04 -13.98
N GLU A 41 13.15 -4.19 -14.76
CA GLU A 41 12.55 -3.11 -15.54
C GLU A 41 12.00 -1.98 -14.64
N TYR A 42 11.68 -2.30 -13.39
CA TYR A 42 11.05 -1.37 -12.44
C TYR A 42 12.01 -0.86 -11.37
N TYR A 43 13.28 -1.25 -11.40
CA TYR A 43 14.26 -0.77 -10.43
C TYR A 43 14.74 0.65 -10.80
N PRO A 44 14.86 1.56 -9.82
CA PRO A 44 15.55 2.81 -10.05
C PRO A 44 16.97 2.57 -10.58
N PRO A 45 17.48 3.42 -11.49
CA PRO A 45 18.84 3.28 -11.99
C PRO A 45 19.85 3.38 -10.85
N ASN A 46 20.93 2.59 -10.92
CA ASN A 46 22.00 2.52 -9.90
C ASN A 46 21.52 2.05 -8.51
N THR A 47 20.43 1.28 -8.44
CA THR A 47 20.00 0.64 -7.18
C THR A 47 21.05 -0.38 -6.72
N ASP A 48 21.40 -0.36 -5.43
CA ASP A 48 22.34 -1.30 -4.84
C ASP A 48 21.86 -2.76 -4.95
N HIS A 49 22.78 -3.70 -5.20
CA HIS A 49 22.44 -5.12 -5.38
C HIS A 49 21.72 -5.72 -4.18
N SER A 50 21.99 -5.26 -2.95
CA SER A 50 21.27 -5.74 -1.76
C SER A 50 19.81 -5.30 -1.76
N ILE A 51 19.51 -4.08 -2.21
CA ILE A 51 18.14 -3.57 -2.34
C ILE A 51 17.40 -4.35 -3.43
N ILE A 52 18.06 -4.64 -4.55
CA ILE A 52 17.51 -5.49 -5.62
C ILE A 52 17.10 -6.86 -5.06
N ALA A 53 18.01 -7.54 -4.35
CA ALA A 53 17.73 -8.83 -3.74
C ALA A 53 16.56 -8.77 -2.73
N GLY A 54 16.44 -7.66 -1.98
CA GLY A 54 15.30 -7.40 -1.11
C GLY A 54 13.98 -7.23 -1.85
N TYR A 55 13.97 -6.46 -2.94
CA TYR A 55 12.79 -6.29 -3.79
C TYR A 55 12.33 -7.60 -4.40
N GLU A 56 13.24 -8.45 -4.86
CA GLU A 56 12.90 -9.79 -5.37
C GLU A 56 12.26 -10.67 -4.28
N ALA A 57 12.87 -10.69 -3.08
CA ALA A 57 12.34 -11.46 -1.96
C ALA A 57 10.93 -10.99 -1.55
N GLN A 58 10.72 -9.68 -1.46
CA GLN A 58 9.42 -9.07 -1.17
C GLN A 58 8.39 -9.37 -2.27
N ARG A 59 8.77 -9.23 -3.54
CA ARG A 59 7.91 -9.52 -4.69
C ARG A 59 7.43 -10.97 -4.65
N ASN A 60 8.34 -11.92 -4.46
CA ASN A 60 7.97 -13.34 -4.41
C ASN A 60 7.01 -13.64 -3.26
N LEU A 61 7.19 -12.99 -2.10
CA LEU A 61 6.21 -13.07 -1.01
C LEU A 61 4.85 -12.51 -1.43
N ILE A 62 4.80 -11.32 -2.03
CA ILE A 62 3.54 -10.69 -2.46
C ILE A 62 2.81 -11.57 -3.49
N LEU A 63 3.52 -12.15 -4.47
CA LEU A 63 2.92 -13.07 -5.44
C LEU A 63 2.32 -14.32 -4.78
N ASN A 64 2.95 -14.85 -3.73
CA ASN A 64 2.36 -15.92 -2.93
C ASN A 64 1.10 -15.44 -2.19
N LEU A 65 1.12 -14.22 -1.65
CA LEU A 65 -0.03 -13.62 -0.97
C LEU A 65 -1.21 -13.33 -1.93
N TYR A 66 -0.95 -13.03 -3.20
CA TYR A 66 -1.99 -12.87 -4.21
C TYR A 66 -2.80 -14.14 -4.48
N ASN A 67 -2.20 -15.32 -4.25
CA ASN A 67 -2.89 -16.60 -4.34
C ASN A 67 -3.66 -16.98 -3.04
N SER A 68 -3.48 -16.20 -1.97
CA SER A 68 -4.12 -16.47 -0.69
C SER A 68 -5.54 -15.94 -0.64
N THR A 69 -6.45 -16.71 -0.04
CA THR A 69 -7.82 -16.26 0.28
C THR A 69 -7.92 -15.61 1.66
N THR A 70 -6.82 -15.55 2.42
CA THR A 70 -6.79 -15.01 3.79
C THR A 70 -5.96 -13.74 3.91
N THR A 71 -5.26 -13.34 2.84
CA THR A 71 -4.49 -12.09 2.81
C THR A 71 -5.17 -11.07 1.93
N SER A 72 -5.47 -9.91 2.51
CA SER A 72 -6.05 -8.80 1.75
C SER A 72 -5.05 -8.14 0.83
N VAL A 73 -5.52 -7.79 -0.36
CA VAL A 73 -4.81 -7.04 -1.39
C VAL A 73 -5.49 -5.69 -1.64
N LEU A 74 -6.79 -5.57 -1.38
CA LEU A 74 -7.55 -4.34 -1.59
C LEU A 74 -8.35 -3.98 -0.34
N GLU A 75 -8.21 -2.74 0.11
CA GLU A 75 -9.16 -2.11 1.02
C GLU A 75 -10.25 -1.40 0.20
N THR A 76 -11.50 -1.70 0.53
CA THR A 76 -12.66 -0.93 0.07
C THR A 76 -13.14 -0.10 1.25
N GLY A 77 -12.93 1.22 1.21
CA GLY A 77 -13.45 2.12 2.23
C GLY A 77 -14.95 2.35 2.07
N PHE A 78 -15.62 2.88 3.09
CA PHE A 78 -16.96 3.45 2.94
C PHE A 78 -17.22 4.40 4.08
N SER A 79 -17.48 5.65 3.75
CA SER A 79 -17.77 6.69 4.73
C SER A 79 -18.97 7.51 4.26
N SER A 80 -19.37 8.52 5.04
CA SER A 80 -20.41 9.47 4.64
C SER A 80 -19.98 10.45 3.53
N SER A 81 -18.78 10.28 2.95
CA SER A 81 -18.32 11.04 1.78
C SER A 81 -18.97 10.58 0.47
N SER A 82 -18.95 11.43 -0.54
CA SER A 82 -19.33 11.09 -1.92
C SER A 82 -18.37 10.11 -2.59
N ASP A 83 -17.15 9.99 -2.05
CA ASP A 83 -16.10 9.14 -2.59
C ASP A 83 -15.93 7.88 -1.76
N ILE A 84 -15.75 6.75 -2.44
CA ILE A 84 -15.43 5.46 -1.83
C ILE A 84 -14.00 5.10 -2.27
N PRO A 85 -13.00 5.17 -1.37
CA PRO A 85 -11.63 4.88 -1.73
C PRO A 85 -11.44 3.37 -1.97
N LEU A 86 -10.73 3.07 -3.06
CA LEU A 86 -10.21 1.75 -3.37
C LEU A 86 -8.69 1.83 -3.19
N THR A 87 -8.15 1.10 -2.21
CA THR A 87 -6.74 1.22 -1.83
C THR A 87 -6.03 -0.12 -1.99
N LEU A 88 -5.01 -0.14 -2.84
CA LEU A 88 -4.13 -1.29 -3.02
C LEU A 88 -3.19 -1.39 -1.81
N VAL A 89 -3.36 -2.44 -0.99
CA VAL A 89 -2.61 -2.64 0.27
C VAL A 89 -1.51 -3.69 0.15
N LYS A 90 -1.26 -4.23 -1.05
CA LYS A 90 -0.13 -5.11 -1.35
C LYS A 90 0.52 -4.76 -2.69
N PRO A 91 0.89 -3.49 -2.94
CA PRO A 91 1.43 -3.08 -4.23
C PRO A 91 2.74 -3.80 -4.54
N LEU A 92 2.97 -4.13 -5.81
CA LEU A 92 4.28 -4.53 -6.33
C LEU A 92 5.15 -3.31 -6.64
N SER A 93 4.54 -2.20 -7.01
CA SER A 93 5.19 -0.91 -7.21
C SER A 93 5.96 -0.45 -5.97
N ARG A 94 7.07 0.26 -6.16
CA ARG A 94 7.90 0.82 -5.09
C ARG A 94 8.28 2.26 -5.42
N GLY A 95 8.25 3.10 -4.39
CA GLY A 95 8.69 4.49 -4.46
C GLY A 95 10.07 4.70 -3.81
N THR A 96 10.52 5.94 -3.79
CA THR A 96 11.77 6.37 -3.14
C THR A 96 11.58 7.67 -2.36
N VAL A 97 12.40 7.85 -1.34
CA VAL A 97 12.53 9.11 -0.60
C VAL A 97 14.01 9.42 -0.52
N PHE A 98 14.43 10.53 -1.11
CA PHE A 98 15.82 10.99 -1.11
C PHE A 98 15.93 12.40 -0.54
N ILE A 99 17.07 12.71 0.06
CA ILE A 99 17.41 14.09 0.40
C ILE A 99 17.51 14.91 -0.90
N SER A 100 16.99 16.14 -0.89
CA SER A 100 17.05 17.04 -2.04
C SER A 100 18.39 17.79 -2.11
N ASN A 101 18.95 18.15 -0.95
CA ASN A 101 20.25 18.80 -0.82
C ASN A 101 20.87 18.56 0.58
N ARG A 102 21.81 19.41 1.01
CA ARG A 102 22.53 19.28 2.29
C ARG A 102 21.83 19.94 3.48
N ASP A 103 20.80 20.75 3.25
CA ASP A 103 19.99 21.38 4.29
C ASP A 103 18.96 20.36 4.81
N PRO A 104 19.02 19.96 6.09
CA PRO A 104 18.08 19.01 6.66
C PRO A 104 16.65 19.56 6.83
N LEU A 105 16.43 20.86 6.63
CA LEU A 105 15.11 21.49 6.71
C LEU A 105 14.39 21.54 5.36
N GLU A 106 15.11 21.28 4.27
CA GLU A 106 14.53 21.24 2.93
C GLU A 106 13.72 19.96 2.73
N PRO A 107 12.52 20.03 2.11
CA PRO A 107 11.72 18.84 1.86
C PRO A 107 12.48 17.78 1.04
N PRO A 108 12.27 16.49 1.34
CA PRO A 108 12.86 15.42 0.55
C PRO A 108 12.22 15.34 -0.84
N LEU A 109 12.95 14.73 -1.77
CA LEU A 109 12.42 14.28 -3.04
C LEU A 109 11.64 12.99 -2.80
N ILE A 110 10.35 12.99 -3.11
CA ILE A 110 9.47 11.84 -2.96
C ILE A 110 9.01 11.41 -4.35
N ASP A 111 9.35 10.17 -4.72
CA ASP A 111 8.73 9.46 -5.82
C ASP A 111 7.86 8.34 -5.24
N TRP A 112 6.57 8.37 -5.54
CA TRP A 112 5.64 7.35 -5.04
C TRP A 112 5.80 6.01 -5.76
N GLY A 113 6.30 6.02 -7.00
CA GLY A 113 6.30 4.86 -7.88
C GLY A 113 4.91 4.28 -8.17
N ALA A 114 3.84 5.04 -7.92
CA ALA A 114 2.47 4.53 -8.02
C ALA A 114 2.19 4.02 -9.44
N LEU A 115 1.62 2.81 -9.53
CA LEU A 115 1.27 2.13 -10.79
C LEU A 115 2.45 1.88 -11.74
N THR A 116 3.69 1.89 -11.25
CA THR A 116 4.87 1.53 -12.06
C THR A 116 4.85 0.07 -12.48
N ASN A 117 4.34 -0.83 -11.62
CA ASN A 117 4.12 -2.22 -11.97
C ASN A 117 2.73 -2.41 -12.62
N PRO A 118 2.62 -2.96 -13.83
CA PRO A 118 1.34 -3.07 -14.53
C PRO A 118 0.38 -4.07 -13.88
N ALA A 119 0.85 -5.00 -13.04
CA ALA A 119 -0.05 -5.86 -12.28
C ALA A 119 -0.86 -5.08 -11.23
N ASP A 120 -0.30 -4.01 -10.66
CA ASP A 120 -1.04 -3.12 -9.76
C ASP A 120 -2.19 -2.41 -10.50
N VAL A 121 -1.98 -2.05 -11.77
CA VAL A 121 -3.03 -1.48 -12.64
C VAL A 121 -4.15 -2.49 -12.85
N GLU A 122 -3.83 -3.75 -13.18
CA GLU A 122 -4.84 -4.78 -13.39
C GLU A 122 -5.66 -5.08 -12.12
N ILE A 123 -5.03 -5.05 -10.94
CA ILE A 123 -5.74 -5.18 -9.67
C ILE A 123 -6.70 -4.02 -9.47
N MET A 124 -6.29 -2.78 -9.79
CA MET A 124 -7.16 -1.61 -9.66
C MET A 124 -8.30 -1.61 -10.69
N VAL A 125 -8.09 -2.10 -11.91
CA VAL A 125 -9.17 -2.31 -12.89
C VAL A 125 -10.19 -3.32 -12.35
N ALA A 126 -9.72 -4.43 -11.77
CA ALA A 126 -10.58 -5.42 -11.12
C ALA A 126 -11.33 -4.81 -9.91
N ALA A 127 -10.67 -3.97 -9.12
CA ALA A 127 -11.25 -3.28 -7.98
C ALA A 127 -12.41 -2.36 -8.39
N VAL A 128 -12.27 -1.58 -9.48
CA VAL A 128 -13.36 -0.74 -10.01
C VAL A 128 -14.57 -1.59 -10.41
N LYS A 129 -14.35 -2.71 -11.11
CA LYS A 129 -15.42 -3.64 -11.51
C LYS A 129 -16.11 -4.26 -10.29
N LYS A 130 -15.34 -4.68 -9.28
CA LYS A 130 -15.85 -5.20 -8.00
C LYS A 130 -16.70 -4.17 -7.27
N GLN A 131 -16.23 -2.92 -7.21
CA GLN A 131 -16.94 -1.82 -6.57
C GLN A 131 -18.28 -1.53 -7.25
N ARG A 132 -18.33 -1.54 -8.60
CA ARG A 132 -19.60 -1.44 -9.34
C ARG A 132 -20.57 -2.55 -8.98
N GLY A 133 -20.08 -3.78 -8.85
CA GLY A 133 -20.86 -4.91 -8.35
C GLY A 133 -21.43 -4.67 -6.95
N LEU A 134 -20.62 -4.13 -6.03
CA LEU A 134 -21.07 -3.75 -4.68
C LEU A 134 -22.17 -2.68 -4.73
N MET A 135 -21.97 -1.61 -5.51
CA MET A 135 -22.95 -0.52 -5.65
C MET A 135 -24.27 -0.97 -6.29
N ALA A 136 -24.25 -2.02 -7.11
CA ALA A 136 -25.43 -2.60 -7.75
C ALA A 136 -26.25 -3.54 -6.84
N THR A 137 -25.78 -3.85 -5.63
CA THR A 137 -26.54 -4.67 -4.67
C THR A 137 -27.79 -3.95 -4.16
N ASP A 138 -28.85 -4.70 -3.84
CA ASP A 138 -30.12 -4.13 -3.34
C ASP A 138 -29.91 -3.18 -2.14
N ALA A 139 -29.07 -3.59 -1.18
CA ALA A 139 -28.75 -2.79 0.01
C ALA A 139 -28.07 -1.45 -0.34
N MET A 140 -27.23 -1.43 -1.38
CA MET A 140 -26.63 -0.18 -1.85
C MET A 140 -27.60 0.64 -2.68
N GLN A 141 -28.44 0.00 -3.50
CA GLN A 141 -29.43 0.69 -4.34
C GLN A 141 -30.48 1.45 -3.52
N GLU A 142 -30.78 1.02 -2.29
CA GLU A 142 -31.62 1.80 -1.35
C GLU A 142 -31.06 3.20 -1.06
N LEU A 143 -29.74 3.40 -1.18
CA LEU A 143 -29.09 4.69 -0.99
C LEU A 143 -29.08 5.56 -2.27
N GLY A 144 -29.57 5.05 -3.39
CA GLY A 144 -29.57 5.72 -4.69
C GLY A 144 -28.18 6.12 -5.21
N PRO A 145 -27.18 5.22 -5.21
CA PRO A 145 -25.82 5.55 -5.62
C PRO A 145 -25.79 5.89 -7.12
N ILE A 146 -25.14 7.01 -7.44
CA ILE A 146 -24.88 7.43 -8.81
C ILE A 146 -23.38 7.44 -9.00
N GLU A 147 -22.87 6.64 -9.95
CA GLU A 147 -21.44 6.62 -10.25
C GLU A 147 -21.03 7.91 -10.97
N VAL A 148 -20.20 8.71 -10.31
CA VAL A 148 -19.63 9.94 -10.87
C VAL A 148 -18.24 9.70 -11.48
N THR A 149 -17.45 8.78 -10.91
CA THR A 149 -16.06 8.54 -11.29
C THR A 149 -15.72 7.04 -11.21
N PRO A 150 -15.06 6.44 -12.22
CA PRO A 150 -14.70 7.05 -13.52
C PRO A 150 -15.92 7.38 -14.41
N GLY A 151 -17.11 6.97 -13.98
CA GLY A 151 -18.37 7.27 -14.63
C GLY A 151 -18.91 6.05 -15.38
N ALA A 152 -20.24 5.93 -15.42
CA ALA A 152 -20.92 4.75 -15.96
C ALA A 152 -20.61 4.44 -17.44
N ASN A 153 -20.13 5.43 -18.21
CA ASN A 153 -19.77 5.26 -19.62
C ASN A 153 -18.38 4.63 -19.84
N VAL A 154 -17.53 4.58 -18.82
CA VAL A 154 -16.19 3.96 -18.87
C VAL A 154 -16.35 2.48 -18.54
N THR A 155 -16.47 1.59 -19.53
CA THR A 155 -16.93 0.21 -19.31
C THR A 155 -15.89 -0.86 -19.64
N SER A 156 -15.08 -0.64 -20.67
CA SER A 156 -14.04 -1.58 -21.06
C SER A 156 -12.84 -1.54 -20.10
N ALA A 157 -12.06 -2.62 -20.09
CA ALA A 157 -10.83 -2.66 -19.27
C ALA A 157 -9.84 -1.56 -19.68
N ASP A 158 -9.69 -1.30 -20.98
CA ASP A 158 -8.78 -0.27 -21.51
C ASP A 158 -9.21 1.15 -21.16
N GLU A 159 -10.52 1.44 -21.19
CA GLU A 159 -11.05 2.72 -20.73
C GLU A 159 -10.80 2.92 -19.23
N ILE A 160 -11.00 1.87 -18.41
CA ILE A 160 -10.72 1.94 -16.97
C ILE A 160 -9.21 2.14 -16.73
N ARG A 161 -8.33 1.40 -17.42
CA ARG A 161 -6.87 1.59 -17.35
C ARG A 161 -6.49 3.03 -17.65
N THR A 162 -7.04 3.59 -18.73
CA THR A 162 -6.80 4.98 -19.13
C THR A 162 -7.28 5.94 -18.05
N ALA A 163 -8.49 5.74 -17.52
CA ALA A 163 -9.03 6.57 -16.46
C ALA A 163 -8.17 6.53 -15.17
N LEU A 164 -7.62 5.38 -14.80
CA LEU A 164 -6.76 5.24 -13.61
C LEU A 164 -5.52 6.15 -13.68
N THR A 165 -4.95 6.39 -14.87
CA THR A 165 -3.78 7.28 -15.02
C THR A 165 -4.06 8.73 -14.59
N GLN A 166 -5.32 9.15 -14.61
CA GLN A 166 -5.75 10.49 -14.23
C GLN A 166 -6.37 10.55 -12.83
N LEU A 167 -6.96 9.45 -12.37
CA LEU A 167 -7.75 9.39 -11.16
C LEU A 167 -6.99 8.89 -9.94
N VAL A 168 -5.94 8.09 -10.14
CA VAL A 168 -5.22 7.49 -9.01
C VAL A 168 -4.46 8.56 -8.25
N GLN A 169 -4.80 8.69 -6.98
CA GLN A 169 -3.98 9.39 -6.02
C GLN A 169 -2.88 8.44 -5.54
N PRO A 170 -1.61 8.86 -5.57
CA PRO A 170 -0.49 7.97 -5.25
C PRO A 170 -0.38 7.67 -3.74
N THR A 171 -1.27 8.22 -2.91
CA THR A 171 -1.20 8.07 -1.46
C THR A 171 -2.57 8.10 -0.79
N TYR A 172 -2.70 7.27 0.24
CA TYR A 172 -3.76 7.32 1.25
C TYR A 172 -3.18 7.62 2.65
N ALA A 173 -2.04 8.32 2.69
CA ALA A 173 -1.29 8.70 3.90
C ALA A 173 -0.77 7.52 4.76
N HIS A 174 -0.56 6.34 4.15
CA HIS A 174 -0.02 5.14 4.81
C HIS A 174 1.39 4.79 4.31
N LEU A 175 2.30 5.77 4.26
CA LEU A 175 3.68 5.54 3.82
C LEU A 175 4.45 4.69 4.84
N THR A 176 5.21 3.71 4.35
CA THR A 176 5.99 2.77 5.17
C THR A 176 7.27 2.36 4.43
N SER A 177 8.06 1.45 5.03
CA SER A 177 9.12 0.68 4.35
C SER A 177 10.43 1.41 3.98
N THR A 178 10.54 2.72 4.19
CA THR A 178 11.75 3.49 3.80
C THR A 178 13.00 3.18 4.63
N CYS A 179 12.86 2.59 5.81
CA CYS A 179 13.98 2.09 6.63
C CYS A 179 13.71 0.65 7.07
N SER A 180 13.35 -0.19 6.10
CA SER A 180 12.83 -1.54 6.30
C SER A 180 13.66 -2.40 7.27
N MET A 181 12.95 -3.05 8.20
CA MET A 181 13.48 -4.10 9.07
C MET A 181 13.62 -5.39 8.28
N MET A 182 14.81 -5.63 7.73
CA MET A 182 15.15 -6.81 6.94
C MET A 182 16.62 -7.19 7.19
N LYS A 183 17.04 -8.34 6.67
CA LYS A 183 18.47 -8.65 6.63
C LYS A 183 19.22 -7.60 5.80
N ARG A 184 20.43 -7.26 6.23
CA ARG A 184 21.29 -6.30 5.51
C ARG A 184 21.59 -6.73 4.06
N GLU A 185 21.73 -8.04 3.82
CA GLU A 185 21.92 -8.62 2.47
C GLU A 185 20.72 -8.40 1.52
N TYR A 186 19.57 -8.00 2.07
CA TYR A 186 18.34 -7.65 1.35
C TYR A 186 18.02 -6.15 1.43
N GLY A 187 19.03 -5.30 1.66
CA GLY A 187 18.84 -3.85 1.70
C GLY A 187 18.10 -3.35 2.95
N GLY A 188 18.04 -4.16 4.01
CA GLY A 188 17.48 -3.73 5.30
C GLY A 188 18.30 -2.59 5.92
N VAL A 189 17.61 -1.63 6.56
CA VAL A 189 18.23 -0.52 7.30
C VAL A 189 18.40 -0.85 8.77
N VAL A 190 17.44 -1.59 9.35
CA VAL A 190 17.49 -2.06 10.73
C VAL A 190 17.35 -3.58 10.83
N GLY A 191 17.95 -4.16 11.88
CA GLY A 191 17.77 -5.56 12.26
C GLY A 191 16.49 -5.82 13.06
N PRO A 192 16.22 -7.08 13.47
CA PRO A 192 15.07 -7.43 14.32
C PRO A 192 15.14 -6.80 15.72
N ASP A 193 16.30 -6.29 16.12
CA ASP A 193 16.59 -5.48 17.30
C ASP A 193 16.33 -3.98 17.09
N LEU A 194 15.91 -3.58 15.89
CA LEU A 194 15.66 -2.21 15.43
C LEU A 194 16.87 -1.28 15.41
N LEU A 195 18.08 -1.83 15.56
CA LEU A 195 19.32 -1.07 15.48
C LEU A 195 19.71 -0.84 14.03
N VAL A 196 20.14 0.38 13.72
CA VAL A 196 20.62 0.76 12.39
C VAL A 196 21.93 0.05 12.08
N TYR A 197 21.98 -0.67 10.96
CA TYR A 197 23.18 -1.40 10.58
C TYR A 197 24.39 -0.47 10.41
N GLY A 198 25.47 -0.76 11.14
CA GLY A 198 26.72 0.00 11.05
C GLY A 198 26.74 1.29 11.86
N VAL A 199 25.70 1.58 12.66
CA VAL A 199 25.66 2.73 13.58
C VAL A 199 25.44 2.20 15.00
N GLN A 200 26.27 2.64 15.94
CA GLN A 200 26.13 2.28 17.34
C GLN A 200 25.12 3.20 18.03
N GLY A 201 24.23 2.64 18.84
CA GLY A 201 23.32 3.42 19.69
C GLY A 201 22.20 4.15 18.95
N MET A 202 21.87 3.72 17.72
CA MET A 202 20.83 4.33 16.92
C MET A 202 19.77 3.29 16.53
N SER A 203 18.51 3.59 16.83
CA SER A 203 17.36 2.79 16.46
C SER A 203 16.31 3.59 15.69
N ILE A 204 15.49 2.90 14.90
CA ILE A 204 14.34 3.51 14.21
C ILE A 204 13.06 2.83 14.69
N VAL A 205 12.07 3.61 15.13
CA VAL A 205 10.82 3.12 15.73
C VAL A 205 9.64 3.92 15.19
N ASP A 206 9.32 3.71 13.92
CA ASP A 206 8.19 4.34 13.24
C ASP A 206 7.65 3.45 12.11
N ALA A 207 6.84 3.99 11.20
CA ALA A 207 6.27 3.22 10.11
C ALA A 207 7.29 2.78 9.03
N SER A 208 8.46 3.43 8.96
CA SER A 208 9.48 3.16 7.96
C SER A 208 10.10 1.77 8.09
N ILE A 209 10.06 1.17 9.29
CA ILE A 209 10.66 -0.14 9.53
C ILE A 209 9.80 -1.30 9.04
N MET A 210 8.51 -1.08 8.72
CA MET A 210 7.64 -2.14 8.24
C MET A 210 8.12 -2.57 6.85
N PRO A 211 8.63 -3.79 6.63
CA PRO A 211 9.19 -4.16 5.32
C PRO A 211 8.13 -4.33 4.24
N LEU A 212 6.89 -4.62 4.64
CA LEU A 212 5.72 -4.66 3.78
C LEU A 212 4.59 -3.95 4.50
N ILE A 213 3.84 -3.13 3.77
CA ILE A 213 2.66 -2.47 4.33
C ILE A 213 1.66 -3.55 4.83
N PRO A 214 1.15 -3.44 6.06
CA PRO A 214 0.13 -4.34 6.56
C PRO A 214 -1.22 -4.01 5.93
N ALA A 215 -2.12 -4.99 5.84
CA ALA A 215 -3.48 -4.77 5.37
C ALA A 215 -4.35 -4.20 6.50
N THR A 216 -3.99 -3.00 6.99
CA THR A 216 -4.70 -2.22 7.99
C THR A 216 -4.22 -0.77 7.96
N HIS A 217 -4.95 0.13 8.61
CA HIS A 217 -4.48 1.49 8.82
C HIS A 217 -3.24 1.47 9.73
N THR A 218 -2.17 2.11 9.29
CA THR A 218 -0.82 1.89 9.82
C THR A 218 -0.63 2.39 11.24
N SER A 219 -1.47 3.32 11.72
CA SER A 219 -1.40 3.88 13.07
C SER A 219 -1.43 2.81 14.15
N SER A 220 -2.34 1.83 14.04
CA SER A 220 -2.45 0.71 14.97
C SER A 220 -1.15 -0.12 15.04
N THR A 221 -0.50 -0.32 13.90
CA THR A 221 0.75 -1.08 13.81
C THR A 221 1.92 -0.26 14.37
N VAL A 222 1.96 1.05 14.14
CA VAL A 222 2.96 1.94 14.74
C VAL A 222 2.87 1.90 16.28
N TYR A 223 1.66 2.00 16.85
CA TYR A 223 1.48 1.85 18.30
C TYR A 223 1.97 0.49 18.80
N ALA A 224 1.60 -0.61 18.13
CA ALA A 224 2.04 -1.94 18.52
C ALA A 224 3.56 -2.12 18.46
N VAL A 225 4.22 -1.55 17.44
CA VAL A 225 5.68 -1.52 17.33
C VAL A 225 6.29 -0.72 18.48
N ALA A 226 5.82 0.50 18.73
CA ALA A 226 6.32 1.35 19.80
C ALA A 226 6.20 0.68 21.19
N GLU A 227 5.05 0.04 21.46
CA GLU A 227 4.83 -0.72 22.70
C GLU A 227 5.73 -1.95 22.81
N LYS A 228 5.94 -2.69 21.72
CA LYS A 228 6.85 -3.84 21.73
C LYS A 228 8.28 -3.42 22.09
N VAL A 229 8.70 -2.26 21.61
CA VAL A 229 10.05 -1.73 21.80
C VAL A 229 10.23 -1.15 23.20
N SER A 230 9.21 -0.48 23.76
CA SER A 230 9.26 0.07 25.11
C SER A 230 9.48 -1.00 26.20
N LEU A 231 9.09 -2.25 25.92
CA LEU A 231 9.26 -3.41 26.80
C LEU A 231 10.63 -4.10 26.68
N LEU A 232 11.46 -3.73 25.71
CA LEU A 232 12.80 -4.28 25.58
C LEU A 232 13.74 -3.63 26.61
N PRO A 233 14.59 -4.42 27.32
CA PRO A 233 15.56 -3.85 28.25
C PRO A 233 16.48 -2.88 27.49
N PHE A 234 16.58 -1.64 27.95
CA PHE A 234 17.29 -0.51 27.32
C PHE A 234 18.64 -0.92 26.69
N GLN A 235 18.61 -1.26 25.40
CA GLN A 235 19.78 -1.40 24.52
C GLN A 235 19.70 -0.42 23.32
N LEU A 236 18.71 0.48 23.32
CA LEU A 236 18.39 1.39 22.20
C LEU A 236 19.08 2.77 22.32
N CYS A 237 20.22 2.86 23.02
CA CYS A 237 21.01 4.08 23.15
C CYS A 237 22.46 3.85 22.78
#